data_AF-A0A945GUV4-F1
#
_entry.id   AF-A0A945GUV4-F1
#
_cell.length_a   1.000
_cell.length_b   1.000
_cell.length_c   1.000
_cell.angle_alpha   90.00
_cell.angle_beta   90.00
_cell.angle_gamma   90.00
#
_symmetry.space_group_name_H-M   'P 1'
#
loop_
_entity.id
_entity.type
_entity.pdbx_description
1 polymer ?
#
loop_
_entity_poly.entity_id
_entity_poly.type
_entity_poly.pdbx_seq_one_letter_code
_entity_poly.pdbx_strand_id
1 'polypeptide(L)'
;MNIVFRTDASSEIGTGHVMRCVTLANKLRDNRATCTFICRDHIGNLVNHIKEQGFTVHVLPLVETSPIDNDLDHAHWLGCSRDTDAKETKEILNSIKPEWLVGDHYALDITW
;
A
#
# COMPACT_ATOMS: atom_id res chain seq x y z
N MET A 1 9.69 15.83 -6.15
CA MET A 1 8.28 15.44 -5.99
C MET A 1 8.20 14.31 -4.98
N ASN A 2 7.32 14.36 -3.99
CA ASN A 2 7.15 13.32 -2.99
C ASN A 2 5.86 12.51 -3.25
N ILE A 3 6.00 11.21 -3.47
CA ILE A 3 4.92 10.32 -3.91
C ILE A 3 4.84 9.13 -2.98
N VAL A 4 3.63 8.82 -2.52
CA VAL A 4 3.37 7.64 -1.69
C VAL A 4 2.56 6.62 -2.49
N PHE A 5 2.91 5.34 -2.36
CA PHE A 5 2.17 4.22 -2.91
C PHE A 5 1.47 3.46 -1.79
N ARG A 6 0.14 3.33 -1.86
CA ARG A 6 -0.63 2.39 -1.02
C ARG A 6 -0.95 1.18 -1.87
N THR A 7 -0.24 0.09 -1.62
CA THR A 7 -0.38 -1.16 -2.37
C THR A 7 0.08 -2.34 -1.53
N ASP A 8 -0.52 -3.52 -1.75
CA ASP A 8 -0.17 -4.75 -1.05
C ASP A 8 0.20 -5.87 -2.01
N ALA A 9 0.97 -6.80 -1.48
CA ALA A 9 1.16 -8.12 -2.04
C ALA A 9 0.99 -9.13 -0.92
N SER A 10 0.53 -10.32 -1.27
CA SER A 10 0.45 -11.47 -0.36
C SER A 10 0.44 -12.75 -1.17
N SER A 11 0.52 -13.89 -0.48
CA SER A 11 0.31 -15.20 -1.12
C SER A 11 -1.05 -15.34 -1.80
N GLU A 12 -2.05 -14.57 -1.35
CA GLU A 12 -3.43 -14.61 -1.87
C GLU A 12 -3.67 -13.54 -2.95
N ILE A 13 -3.24 -12.30 -2.71
CA ILE A 13 -3.35 -11.17 -3.65
C ILE A 13 -2.45 -11.37 -4.88
N GLY A 14 -1.35 -12.09 -4.68
CA GLY A 14 -0.25 -12.16 -5.62
C GLY A 14 0.66 -10.93 -5.54
N THR A 15 1.61 -10.86 -6.47
CA THR A 15 2.69 -9.84 -6.45
C THR A 15 2.50 -8.71 -7.44
N GLY A 16 1.49 -8.81 -8.31
CA GLY A 16 1.33 -7.95 -9.48
C GLY A 16 1.22 -6.45 -9.17
N HIS A 17 0.51 -6.08 -8.10
CA HIS A 17 0.35 -4.69 -7.67
C HIS A 17 1.69 -4.08 -7.24
N VAL A 18 2.40 -4.74 -6.33
CA VAL A 18 3.72 -4.28 -5.89
C VAL A 18 4.71 -4.20 -7.06
N MET A 19 4.80 -5.22 -7.92
CA MET A 19 5.80 -5.24 -9.00
C MET A 19 5.61 -4.11 -10.02
N ARG A 20 4.36 -3.78 -10.38
CA ARG A 20 4.08 -2.66 -11.29
C ARG A 20 4.28 -1.30 -10.60
N CYS A 21 3.91 -1.16 -9.33
CA CYS A 21 4.19 0.04 -8.56
C CYS A 21 5.70 0.28 -8.37
N VAL A 22 6.49 -0.76 -8.12
CA VAL A 22 7.96 -0.68 -8.05
C VAL A 22 8.55 -0.22 -9.39
N THR A 23 8.04 -0.76 -10.50
CA THR A 23 8.45 -0.33 -11.85
C THR A 23 8.16 1.15 -12.08
N LEU A 24 6.96 1.61 -11.71
CA LEU A 24 6.57 3.02 -11.80
C LEU A 24 7.42 3.90 -10.87
N ALA A 25 7.64 3.49 -9.62
CA ALA A 25 8.46 4.20 -8.64
C ALA A 25 9.91 4.35 -9.11
N ASN A 26 10.48 3.31 -9.73
CA ASN A 26 11.80 3.38 -10.36
C ASN A 26 11.84 4.47 -11.42
N LYS A 27 10.86 4.51 -12.33
CA LYS A 27 10.80 5.53 -13.38
C LYS A 27 10.59 6.94 -12.83
N LEU A 28 9.82 7.09 -11.75
CA LEU A 28 9.62 8.38 -11.09
C LEU A 28 10.88 8.84 -10.35
N ARG A 29 11.63 7.91 -9.75
CA ARG A 29 12.95 8.18 -9.14
C ARG A 29 13.97 8.68 -10.16
N ASP A 30 13.98 8.15 -11.39
CA ASP A 30 14.80 8.68 -12.48
C ASP A 30 14.49 10.16 -12.79
N ASN A 31 13.24 10.57 -12.54
CA ASN A 31 12.77 11.96 -12.64
C ASN A 31 12.91 12.74 -11.33
N ARG A 32 13.78 12.29 -10.43
CA ARG A 32 14.09 12.93 -9.12
C ARG A 32 12.89 12.99 -8.16
N ALA A 33 11.92 12.08 -8.30
CA ALA A 33 10.89 11.90 -7.29
C ALA A 33 11.40 11.05 -6.12
N THR A 34 10.96 11.38 -4.92
CA THR A 34 11.07 10.52 -3.73
C THR A 34 9.82 9.67 -3.67
N CYS A 35 9.99 8.35 -3.60
CA CYS A 35 8.89 7.39 -3.57
C CYS A 35 8.94 6.60 -2.26
N THR A 36 7.80 6.53 -1.58
CA THR A 36 7.61 5.78 -0.34
C THR A 36 6.43 4.83 -0.50
N PHE A 37 6.52 3.64 0.09
CA PHE A 37 5.45 2.65 0.06
C PHE A 37 4.79 2.53 1.43
N ILE A 38 3.48 2.26 1.41
CA ILE A 38 2.67 1.85 2.55
C ILE A 38 2.08 0.50 2.17
N CYS A 39 2.51 -0.54 2.89
CA CYS A 39 2.07 -1.92 2.69
C CYS A 39 1.55 -2.47 4.02
N ARG A 40 0.60 -3.38 3.98
CA ARG A 40 0.19 -4.16 5.15
C ARG A 40 1.03 -5.42 5.29
N ASP A 41 1.23 -5.86 6.53
CA ASP A 41 2.04 -7.02 6.89
C ASP A 41 1.34 -8.36 6.61
N HIS A 42 0.93 -8.56 5.36
CA HIS A 42 0.32 -9.82 4.93
C HIS A 42 1.33 -10.96 4.86
N ILE A 43 0.88 -12.20 5.00
CA ILE A 43 1.71 -13.38 4.74
C ILE A 43 2.09 -13.40 3.25
N GLY A 44 3.38 -13.52 2.95
CA GLY A 44 3.89 -13.48 1.58
C GLY A 44 3.99 -12.05 1.01
N ASN A 45 3.99 -11.02 1.86
CA ASN A 45 4.23 -9.64 1.41
C ASN A 45 5.62 -9.45 0.78
N LEU A 46 5.75 -8.34 0.05
CA LEU A 46 6.98 -7.96 -0.65
C LEU A 46 7.69 -6.75 -0.01
N VAL A 47 7.50 -6.50 1.29
CA VAL A 47 8.12 -5.36 1.98
C VAL A 47 9.65 -5.38 1.85
N ASN A 48 10.27 -6.56 2.07
CA ASN A 48 11.72 -6.69 1.96
C ASN A 48 12.21 -6.46 0.54
N HIS A 49 11.48 -6.98 -0.46
CA HIS A 49 11.81 -6.73 -1.86
C HIS A 49 11.79 -5.23 -2.20
N ILE A 50 10.76 -4.50 -1.77
CA ILE A 50 10.67 -3.04 -2.00
C ILE A 50 11.84 -2.30 -1.31
N LYS A 51 12.21 -2.70 -0.09
CA LYS A 51 13.37 -2.14 0.62
C LYS A 51 14.69 -2.42 -0.12
N GLU A 52 14.87 -3.63 -0.64
CA GLU A 52 16.05 -4.01 -1.45
C GLU A 52 16.16 -3.19 -2.76
N GLN A 53 15.02 -2.73 -3.32
CA GLN A 53 15.01 -1.79 -4.44
C GLN A 53 15.39 -0.35 -4.05
N GLY A 54 15.65 -0.11 -2.76
CA GLY A 54 16.08 1.17 -2.21
C GLY A 54 14.93 2.15 -1.91
N PHE A 55 13.71 1.65 -1.70
CA PHE A 55 12.57 2.48 -1.31
C PHE A 55 12.28 2.38 0.20
N THR A 56 11.78 3.47 0.78
CA THR A 56 11.23 3.46 2.14
C THR A 56 9.88 2.78 2.14
N VAL A 57 9.62 1.94 3.16
CA VAL A 57 8.35 1.23 3.34
C VAL A 57 7.85 1.40 4.76
N HIS A 58 6.63 1.91 4.91
CA HIS A 58 5.88 1.85 6.16
C HIS A 58 4.99 0.61 6.14
N VAL A 59 5.04 -0.15 7.22
CA VAL A 59 4.31 -1.42 7.34
C VAL A 59 3.14 -1.22 8.29
N LEU A 60 1.92 -1.43 7.79
CA LEU A 60 0.69 -1.44 8.58
C LEU A 60 0.46 -2.83 9.21
N PRO A 61 -0.03 -2.90 10.45
CA PRO A 61 -0.25 -4.19 11.12
C PRO A 61 -1.40 -4.98 10.46
N LEU A 62 -1.33 -6.31 10.45
CA LEU A 62 -2.48 -7.12 10.04
C LEU A 62 -3.56 -7.10 11.15
N VAL A 63 -4.84 -6.93 10.79
CA VAL A 63 -5.97 -6.94 11.74
C VAL A 63 -7.02 -7.95 11.29
N GLU A 64 -6.79 -9.23 11.62
CA GLU A 64 -7.63 -10.36 11.20
C GLU A 64 -9.06 -10.33 11.78
N THR A 65 -9.29 -9.62 12.89
CA THR A 65 -10.56 -9.63 13.63
C THR A 65 -11.48 -8.44 13.32
N SER A 66 -11.11 -7.56 12.38
CA SER A 66 -12.00 -6.48 11.95
C SER A 66 -13.15 -7.03 11.09
N PRO A 67 -14.36 -6.46 11.20
CA PRO A 67 -15.41 -6.75 10.24
C PRO A 67 -14.87 -6.42 8.85
N ILE A 68 -14.81 -7.43 7.99
CA ILE A 68 -14.49 -7.25 6.58
C ILE A 68 -15.70 -6.55 5.96
N ASP A 69 -15.45 -5.46 5.24
CA ASP A 69 -16.49 -4.78 4.50
C ASP A 69 -17.06 -5.74 3.45
N ASN A 70 -18.30 -6.21 3.60
CA ASN A 70 -18.86 -7.24 2.71
C ASN A 70 -19.34 -6.69 1.35
N ASP A 71 -19.05 -5.42 1.05
CA ASP A 71 -19.60 -4.72 -0.11
C ASP A 71 -18.74 -4.87 -1.37
N LEU A 72 -17.51 -5.40 -1.24
CA LEU A 72 -16.58 -5.63 -2.35
C LEU A 72 -16.08 -7.09 -2.36
N ASP A 73 -16.04 -7.71 -3.55
CA ASP A 73 -15.60 -9.11 -3.74
C ASP A 73 -14.20 -9.39 -3.15
N HIS A 74 -13.33 -8.37 -3.13
CA HIS A 74 -11.94 -8.46 -2.68
C HIS A 74 -11.67 -7.81 -1.32
N ALA A 75 -12.69 -7.44 -0.55
CA ALA A 75 -12.49 -6.73 0.71
C ALA A 75 -11.58 -7.46 1.71
N HIS A 76 -11.66 -8.79 1.76
CA HIS A 76 -10.80 -9.63 2.60
C HIS A 76 -9.30 -9.47 2.31
N TRP A 77 -8.91 -9.05 1.10
CA TRP A 77 -7.51 -8.81 0.73
C TRP A 77 -6.91 -7.61 1.45
N LEU A 78 -7.73 -6.71 2.01
CA LEU A 78 -7.21 -5.53 2.70
C LEU A 78 -6.58 -5.88 4.06
N GLY A 79 -6.96 -7.01 4.69
CA GLY A 79 -6.44 -7.45 5.99
C GLY A 79 -6.89 -6.59 7.18
N CYS A 80 -7.90 -5.74 6.99
CA CYS A 80 -8.62 -4.93 7.98
C CYS A 80 -9.87 -4.31 7.32
N SER A 81 -10.63 -3.47 8.04
CA SER A 81 -11.68 -2.65 7.43
C SER A 81 -11.12 -1.45 6.65
N ARG A 82 -11.84 -0.92 5.66
CA ARG A 82 -11.41 0.28 4.90
C ARG A 82 -11.17 1.48 5.81
N ASP A 83 -12.03 1.70 6.81
CA ASP A 83 -11.88 2.79 7.78
C ASP A 83 -10.57 2.68 8.57
N THR A 84 -10.19 1.46 8.94
CA THR A 84 -8.93 1.19 9.65
C THR A 84 -7.75 1.50 8.73
N ASP A 85 -7.77 0.99 7.50
CA ASP A 85 -6.71 1.27 6.52
C ASP A 85 -6.56 2.75 6.22
N ALA A 86 -7.68 3.46 6.00
CA ALA A 86 -7.71 4.89 5.72
C ALA A 86 -7.09 5.68 6.88
N LYS A 87 -7.48 5.35 8.12
CA LYS A 87 -6.96 6.01 9.32
C LYS A 87 -5.46 5.79 9.46
N GLU A 88 -4.99 4.55 9.41
CA GLU A 88 -3.58 4.20 9.56
C GLU A 88 -2.72 4.79 8.44
N THR A 89 -3.18 4.70 7.19
CA THR A 89 -2.53 5.31 6.04
C THR A 89 -2.43 6.83 6.22
N LYS A 90 -3.53 7.48 6.64
CA LYS A 90 -3.57 8.94 6.86
C LYS A 90 -2.60 9.41 7.93
N GLU A 91 -2.38 8.64 9.00
CA GLU A 91 -1.39 8.98 10.03
C GLU A 91 0.03 9.08 9.46
N ILE A 92 0.39 8.14 8.57
CA ILE A 92 1.68 8.17 7.85
C ILE A 92 1.71 9.36 6.88
N LEU A 93 0.65 9.57 6.10
CA LEU A 93 0.56 10.67 5.13
C LEU A 93 0.68 12.05 5.80
N ASN A 94 0.15 12.24 7.00
CA ASN A 94 0.26 13.49 7.76
C ASN A 94 1.71 13.84 8.13
N SER A 95 2.54 12.81 8.31
CA SER A 95 3.98 12.96 8.61
C SER A 95 4.79 13.22 7.34
N ILE A 96 4.49 12.50 6.25
CA ILE A 96 5.22 12.60 4.97
C ILE A 96 4.83 13.86 4.18
N LYS A 97 3.55 14.25 4.24
CA LYS A 97 2.92 15.31 3.44
C LYS A 97 3.25 15.18 1.94
N PRO A 98 2.89 14.05 1.28
CA PRO A 98 3.20 13.85 -0.12
C PRO A 98 2.36 14.74 -1.02
N GLU A 99 2.87 14.98 -2.23
CA GLU A 99 2.14 15.69 -3.29
C GLU A 99 1.15 14.77 -4.00
N TRP A 100 1.45 13.47 -4.05
CA TRP A 100 0.63 12.45 -4.70
C TRP A 100 0.53 11.19 -3.86
N LEU A 101 -0.65 10.57 -3.89
CA LEU A 101 -0.90 9.23 -3.40
C LEU A 101 -1.35 8.35 -4.58
N VAL A 102 -0.64 7.25 -4.78
CA VAL A 102 -1.00 6.21 -5.76
C VAL A 102 -1.60 5.04 -4.99
N GLY A 103 -2.92 4.90 -5.07
CA GLY A 103 -3.63 3.73 -4.57
C GLY A 103 -3.69 2.65 -5.64
N ASP A 104 -3.15 1.47 -5.34
CA ASP A 104 -3.22 0.30 -6.23
C ASP A 104 -3.61 -0.93 -5.42
N HIS A 105 -4.91 -1.05 -5.17
CA HIS A 105 -5.49 -2.10 -4.36
C HIS A 105 -6.98 -2.30 -4.72
N TYR A 106 -7.43 -3.53 -5.00
CA TYR A 106 -8.82 -3.78 -5.41
C TYR A 106 -9.85 -3.57 -4.30
N ALA A 107 -9.44 -3.66 -3.05
CA ALA A 107 -10.31 -3.44 -1.89
C ALA A 107 -10.50 -1.96 -1.49
N LEU A 108 -9.87 -1.02 -2.22
CA LEU A 108 -9.97 0.41 -1.94
C LEU A 108 -10.81 1.08 -3.03
N ASP A 109 -11.86 1.78 -2.63
CA ASP A 109 -12.78 2.49 -3.53
C ASP A 109 -12.92 3.96 -3.12
N ILE A 110 -13.92 4.64 -3.67
CA ILE A 110 -14.17 6.08 -3.42
C ILE A 110 -14.55 6.39 -1.96
N THR A 111 -14.87 5.37 -1.15
CA THR A 111 -15.26 5.56 0.25
C THR A 111 -14.09 5.43 1.22
N TRP A 112 -12.92 4.97 0.75
CA TRP A 112 -11.66 5.00 1.48
C TRP A 112 -11.05 6.41 1.50
#